data_AF-A0AAU8A145-F1
#
_entry.id   AF-A0AAU8A145-F1
#
_cell.length_a   1.000
_cell.length_b   1.000
_cell.length_c   1.000
_cell.angle_alpha   90.00
_cell.angle_beta   90.00
_cell.angle_gamma   90.00
#
_symmetry.space_group_name_H-M   'P 1'
#
loop_
_entity.id
_entity.type
_entity.pdbx_description
1 polymer ?
#
loop_
_entity_poly.entity_id
_entity_poly.type
_entity_poly.pdbx_seq_one_letter_code
_entity_poly.pdbx_strand_id
1 'polypeptide(L)'
;MAASGEHPITMSNASVPVVHEVEIIDELGRRKPTFIPGERSLTIYLDKREVVTLMTLGSAPEALVLGYLRNQRLVESPEDIESIQVDWETDSAAVKTRRSTVDIEAITSKRVVTTGCGQGTMFGGLMEDMAQIRLPEGPKLHQAAIVDLLEQIRAHETIYKKAGSVHACAVFERAGEKVQLLHLIEDVGRHNAVDSISGLMWLANRQGDDLIFFTTGRLTSEMVIKGAQMGIPFLLTRSGVTQMGLELARKTHLTLLSRCSGKHFEIYNAPERVVFQTS
;
A
#
# COMPACT_ATOMS: atom_id res chain seq x y z
N MET A 1 6.65 29.88 -18.98
CA MET A 1 5.30 29.30 -19.03
C MET A 1 5.22 28.42 -20.26
N ALA A 2 5.46 27.12 -20.10
CA ALA A 2 5.26 26.11 -21.14
C ALA A 2 4.12 25.21 -20.64
N ALA A 3 3.08 25.08 -21.45
CA ALA A 3 1.87 24.34 -21.13
C ALA A 3 2.18 22.85 -20.94
N SER A 4 1.93 22.32 -19.73
CA SER A 4 1.81 20.90 -19.48
C SER A 4 0.48 20.42 -20.07
N GLY A 5 0.54 19.62 -21.14
CA GLY A 5 -0.61 18.94 -21.69
C GLY A 5 -1.07 17.85 -20.72
N GLU A 6 -1.91 18.21 -19.75
CA GLU A 6 -2.55 17.26 -18.84
C GLU A 6 -3.59 16.44 -19.60
N HIS A 7 -3.25 15.21 -19.97
CA HIS A 7 -4.25 14.21 -20.33
C HIS A 7 -4.52 13.35 -19.10
N PRO A 8 -5.53 13.69 -18.26
CA PRO A 8 -5.84 12.90 -17.07
C PRO A 8 -6.17 11.46 -17.45
N ILE A 9 -5.78 10.51 -16.60
CA ILE A 9 -6.14 9.10 -16.76
C ILE A 9 -7.66 8.98 -16.67
N THR A 10 -8.29 8.36 -17.67
CA THR A 10 -9.74 8.14 -17.63
C THR A 10 -10.06 6.92 -16.75
N MET A 11 -10.85 7.11 -15.69
CA MET A 11 -11.18 6.07 -14.70
C MET A 11 -12.69 5.80 -14.62
N SER A 12 -13.05 4.54 -14.44
CA SER A 12 -14.45 4.11 -14.20
C SER A 12 -15.00 4.53 -12.83
N ASN A 13 -14.12 4.73 -11.84
CA ASN A 13 -14.48 4.99 -10.43
C ASN A 13 -15.44 3.93 -9.86
N ALA A 14 -15.16 2.66 -10.12
CA ALA A 14 -16.03 1.54 -9.82
C ALA A 14 -15.89 1.03 -8.38
N SER A 15 -15.91 1.90 -7.36
CA SER A 15 -15.93 1.42 -5.97
C SER A 15 -17.22 0.65 -5.67
N VAL A 16 -17.14 -0.40 -4.86
CA VAL A 16 -18.26 -1.32 -4.57
C VAL A 16 -18.42 -1.54 -3.07
N PRO A 17 -19.61 -1.98 -2.59
CA PRO A 17 -19.81 -2.27 -1.17
C PRO A 17 -18.76 -3.24 -0.63
N VAL A 18 -18.18 -2.86 0.51
CA VAL A 18 -17.01 -3.49 1.10
C VAL A 18 -17.34 -4.41 2.28
N VAL A 19 -18.55 -4.33 2.81
CA VAL A 19 -19.02 -5.19 3.91
C VAL A 19 -20.41 -5.73 3.61
N HIS A 20 -20.66 -6.96 4.08
CA HIS A 20 -21.92 -7.67 3.92
C HIS A 20 -22.44 -8.06 5.30
N GLU A 21 -23.74 -7.87 5.53
CA GLU A 21 -24.41 -8.34 6.74
C GLU A 21 -24.73 -9.83 6.60
N VAL A 22 -24.44 -10.60 7.65
CA VAL A 22 -24.71 -12.04 7.72
C VAL A 22 -25.28 -12.40 9.09
N GLU A 23 -26.12 -13.44 9.14
CA GLU A 23 -26.56 -14.03 10.40
C GLU A 23 -25.52 -15.05 10.88
N ILE A 24 -25.10 -14.96 12.14
CA ILE A 24 -24.22 -15.93 12.79
C ILE A 24 -24.83 -16.47 14.07
N ILE A 25 -24.29 -17.57 14.55
CA ILE A 25 -24.62 -18.17 15.85
C ILE A 25 -23.42 -17.97 16.76
N ASP A 26 -23.64 -17.42 17.95
CA ASP A 26 -22.59 -17.20 18.95
C ASP A 26 -22.30 -18.44 19.81
N GLU A 27 -21.36 -18.31 20.76
CA GLU A 27 -20.92 -19.38 21.66
C GLU A 27 -22.02 -19.95 22.56
N LEU A 28 -23.15 -19.24 22.69
CA LEU A 28 -24.32 -19.65 23.47
C LEU A 28 -25.48 -20.13 22.59
N GLY A 29 -25.29 -20.28 21.28
CA GLY A 29 -26.32 -20.74 20.36
C GLY A 29 -27.31 -19.66 19.92
N ARG A 30 -27.06 -18.37 20.20
CA ARG A 30 -27.97 -17.28 19.84
C ARG A 30 -27.68 -16.76 18.44
N ARG A 31 -28.73 -16.54 17.64
CA ARG A 31 -28.63 -15.89 16.32
C ARG A 31 -28.48 -14.38 16.49
N LYS A 32 -27.53 -13.77 15.79
CA LYS A 32 -27.37 -12.31 15.72
C LYS A 32 -26.76 -11.88 14.37
N PRO A 33 -27.05 -10.66 13.89
CA PRO A 33 -26.38 -10.12 12.72
C PRO A 33 -24.93 -9.72 13.05
N THR A 34 -24.05 -9.85 12.06
CA THR A 34 -22.68 -9.30 12.06
C THR A 34 -22.31 -8.87 10.65
N PHE A 35 -21.23 -8.08 10.51
CA PHE A 35 -20.66 -7.75 9.21
C PHE A 35 -19.42 -8.60 8.92
N ILE A 36 -19.23 -8.95 7.65
CA ILE A 36 -18.00 -9.54 7.11
C ILE A 36 -17.50 -8.70 5.93
N PRO A 37 -16.17 -8.63 5.69
CA PRO A 37 -15.65 -7.96 4.51
C PRO A 37 -16.00 -8.74 3.24
N GLY A 38 -16.19 -8.02 2.13
CA GLY A 38 -16.23 -8.65 0.81
C GLY A 38 -14.84 -9.14 0.38
N GLU A 39 -14.81 -10.18 -0.43
CA GLU A 39 -13.60 -10.64 -1.12
C GLU A 39 -14.00 -11.00 -2.55
N ARG A 40 -13.34 -10.40 -3.53
CA ARG A 40 -13.67 -10.57 -4.95
C ARG A 40 -12.41 -10.59 -5.81
N SER A 41 -12.48 -11.35 -6.90
CA SER A 41 -11.45 -11.35 -7.94
C SER A 41 -11.42 -10.02 -8.67
N LEU A 42 -10.22 -9.58 -9.04
CA LEU A 42 -9.99 -8.52 -10.00
C LEU A 42 -8.82 -8.92 -10.90
N THR A 43 -9.13 -9.31 -12.14
CA THR A 43 -8.14 -9.69 -13.14
C THR A 43 -7.69 -8.45 -13.92
N ILE A 44 -6.40 -8.14 -13.82
CA ILE A 44 -5.80 -6.97 -14.45
C ILE A 44 -5.33 -7.34 -15.85
N TYR A 45 -5.84 -6.64 -16.85
CA TYR A 45 -5.39 -6.69 -18.23
C TYR A 45 -4.64 -5.40 -18.58
N LEU A 46 -3.41 -5.52 -19.05
CA LEU A 46 -2.63 -4.40 -19.58
C LEU A 46 -2.50 -4.56 -21.10
N ASP A 47 -3.06 -3.63 -21.87
CA ASP A 47 -3.09 -3.67 -23.33
C ASP A 47 -3.56 -5.03 -23.89
N LYS A 48 -4.68 -5.53 -23.33
CA LYS A 48 -5.34 -6.81 -23.67
C LYS A 48 -4.59 -8.07 -23.24
N ARG A 49 -3.49 -7.95 -22.49
CA ARG A 49 -2.77 -9.10 -21.93
C ARG A 49 -3.08 -9.24 -20.45
N GLU A 50 -3.41 -10.46 -20.04
CA GLU A 50 -3.63 -10.77 -18.63
C GLU A 50 -2.31 -10.66 -17.86
N VAL A 51 -2.33 -9.94 -16.74
CA VAL A 51 -1.16 -9.72 -15.89
C VAL A 51 -1.26 -10.55 -14.62
N VAL A 52 -2.36 -10.40 -13.88
CA VAL A 52 -2.59 -11.04 -12.58
C VAL A 52 -4.07 -11.01 -12.22
N THR A 53 -4.52 -11.93 -11.38
CA THR A 53 -5.78 -11.83 -10.64
C THR A 53 -5.51 -11.58 -9.16
N LEU A 54 -6.04 -10.50 -8.62
CA LEU A 54 -5.94 -10.12 -7.21
C LEU A 54 -7.26 -10.45 -6.49
N MET A 55 -7.19 -10.89 -5.24
CA MET A 55 -8.36 -10.93 -4.35
C MET A 55 -8.40 -9.63 -3.56
N THR A 56 -9.43 -8.81 -3.74
CA THR A 56 -9.53 -7.45 -3.18
C THR A 56 -10.90 -7.21 -2.54
N LEU A 57 -10.97 -6.18 -1.71
CA LEU A 57 -12.20 -5.64 -1.14
C LEU A 57 -12.99 -4.78 -2.16
N GLY A 58 -12.31 -4.19 -3.16
CA GLY A 58 -12.93 -3.32 -4.17
C GLY A 58 -13.26 -1.89 -3.72
N SER A 59 -12.61 -1.38 -2.66
CA SER A 59 -12.81 -0.03 -2.14
C SER A 59 -12.26 1.07 -3.05
N ALA A 60 -11.07 0.84 -3.63
CA ALA A 60 -10.39 1.75 -4.56
C ALA A 60 -9.70 0.96 -5.69
N PRO A 61 -10.45 0.29 -6.57
CA PRO A 61 -9.90 -0.68 -7.50
C PRO A 61 -8.97 -0.06 -8.55
N GLU A 62 -9.24 1.14 -9.06
CA GLU A 62 -8.35 1.79 -10.04
C GLU A 62 -7.01 2.19 -9.42
N ALA A 63 -7.03 2.65 -8.16
CA ALA A 63 -5.81 2.95 -7.42
C ALA A 63 -5.00 1.68 -7.14
N LEU A 64 -5.68 0.57 -6.79
CA LEU A 64 -5.05 -0.74 -6.64
C LEU A 64 -4.33 -1.17 -7.92
N VAL A 65 -5.04 -1.12 -9.05
CA VAL A 65 -4.52 -1.49 -10.37
C VAL A 65 -3.29 -0.64 -10.71
N LEU A 66 -3.42 0.67 -10.58
CA LEU A 66 -2.35 1.62 -10.88
C LEU A 66 -1.10 1.38 -10.03
N GLY A 67 -1.29 1.20 -8.72
CA GLY A 67 -0.18 0.97 -7.81
C GLY A 67 0.46 -0.41 -7.97
N TYR A 68 -0.32 -1.44 -8.34
CA TYR A 68 0.22 -2.73 -8.72
C TYR A 68 1.14 -2.59 -9.94
N LEU A 69 0.68 -1.94 -11.01
CA LEU A 69 1.49 -1.71 -12.21
C LEU A 69 2.78 -0.94 -11.89
N ARG A 70 2.69 0.10 -11.06
CA ARG A 70 3.85 0.88 -10.60
C ARG A 70 4.86 0.02 -9.83
N ASN A 71 4.41 -0.68 -8.79
CA ASN A 71 5.28 -1.43 -7.90
C ASN A 71 5.91 -2.65 -8.62
N GLN A 72 5.24 -3.18 -9.64
CA GLN A 72 5.76 -4.22 -10.52
C GLN A 72 6.58 -3.68 -11.72
N ARG A 73 6.71 -2.36 -11.86
CA ARG A 73 7.40 -1.68 -12.98
C ARG A 73 6.88 -2.06 -14.36
N LEU A 74 5.58 -2.32 -14.43
CA LEU A 74 4.90 -2.55 -15.71
C LEU A 74 4.60 -1.22 -16.43
N VAL A 75 4.66 -0.10 -15.70
CA VAL A 75 4.49 1.26 -16.22
C VAL A 75 5.50 2.18 -15.53
N GLU A 76 6.13 3.08 -16.29
CA GLU A 76 7.16 4.01 -15.79
C GLU A 76 6.57 5.35 -15.32
N SER A 77 5.54 5.86 -15.99
CA SER A 77 4.88 7.13 -15.69
C SER A 77 3.35 6.98 -15.70
N PRO A 78 2.59 7.70 -14.84
CA PRO A 78 1.13 7.66 -14.91
C PRO A 78 0.63 8.30 -16.21
N GLU A 79 1.43 9.16 -16.84
CA GLU A 79 1.18 9.75 -18.16
C GLU A 79 1.18 8.70 -19.29
N ASP A 80 1.74 7.52 -19.04
CA ASP A 80 1.73 6.42 -20.01
C ASP A 80 0.37 5.73 -20.06
N ILE A 81 -0.52 5.99 -19.09
CA ILE A 81 -1.80 5.30 -18.95
C ILE A 81 -2.92 6.17 -19.50
N GLU A 82 -3.56 5.73 -20.57
CA GLU A 82 -4.73 6.38 -21.15
C GLU A 82 -5.96 6.22 -20.26
N SER A 83 -6.24 4.99 -19.83
CA SER A 83 -7.43 4.67 -19.04
C SER A 83 -7.26 3.44 -18.16
N ILE A 84 -7.99 3.41 -17.05
CA ILE A 84 -8.20 2.24 -16.20
C ILE A 84 -9.71 2.05 -16.08
N GLN A 85 -10.23 0.94 -16.61
CA GLN A 85 -11.65 0.63 -16.60
C GLN A 85 -11.88 -0.67 -15.82
N VAL A 86 -12.58 -0.58 -14.71
CA VAL A 86 -12.94 -1.69 -13.83
C VAL A 86 -14.39 -2.05 -14.08
N ASP A 87 -14.62 -3.33 -14.33
CA ASP A 87 -15.93 -3.92 -14.54
C ASP A 87 -16.12 -5.12 -13.61
N TRP A 88 -17.07 -5.01 -12.70
CA TRP A 88 -17.41 -6.03 -11.71
C TRP A 88 -18.39 -7.08 -12.23
N GLU A 89 -18.97 -6.92 -13.42
CA GLU A 89 -19.72 -8.02 -14.05
C GLU A 89 -18.76 -9.08 -14.61
N THR A 90 -17.56 -8.65 -15.00
CA THR A 90 -16.51 -9.51 -15.56
C THR A 90 -15.32 -9.72 -14.62
N ASP A 91 -15.36 -9.17 -13.41
CA ASP A 91 -14.27 -9.17 -12.42
C ASP A 91 -12.92 -8.74 -13.03
N SER A 92 -12.93 -7.72 -13.88
CA SER A 92 -11.77 -7.33 -14.69
C SER A 92 -11.43 -5.85 -14.61
N ALA A 93 -10.15 -5.55 -14.74
CA ALA A 93 -9.63 -4.19 -14.91
C ALA A 93 -8.85 -4.10 -16.21
N ALA A 94 -9.37 -3.37 -17.19
CA ALA A 94 -8.70 -3.10 -18.46
C ALA A 94 -7.90 -1.79 -18.36
N VAL A 95 -6.58 -1.90 -18.49
CA VAL A 95 -5.65 -0.79 -18.56
C VAL A 95 -5.19 -0.62 -20.00
N LYS A 96 -5.36 0.59 -20.52
CA LYS A 96 -4.89 0.97 -21.86
C LYS A 96 -3.75 1.97 -21.72
N THR A 97 -2.62 1.69 -22.36
CA THR A 97 -1.49 2.61 -22.39
C THR A 97 -1.51 3.51 -23.63
N ARG A 98 -0.94 4.71 -23.51
CA ARG A 98 -0.66 5.61 -24.63
C ARG A 98 0.56 5.17 -25.43
N ARG A 99 1.52 4.54 -24.74
CA ARG A 99 2.72 3.96 -25.32
C ARG A 99 3.05 2.66 -24.59
N SER A 100 3.38 1.61 -25.34
CA SER A 100 3.88 0.38 -24.75
C SER A 100 5.31 0.61 -24.26
N THR A 101 5.51 0.58 -22.94
CA THR A 101 6.80 0.87 -22.30
C THR A 101 7.61 -0.39 -22.01
N VAL A 102 6.97 -1.56 -21.90
CA VAL A 102 7.63 -2.78 -21.41
C VAL A 102 7.20 -4.04 -22.17
N ASP A 103 8.11 -5.01 -22.24
CA ASP A 103 7.79 -6.37 -22.67
C ASP A 103 7.18 -7.15 -21.49
N ILE A 104 5.84 -7.22 -21.49
CA ILE A 104 5.06 -7.88 -20.46
C ILE A 104 5.42 -9.37 -20.34
N GLU A 105 5.71 -10.07 -21.45
CA GLU A 105 6.05 -11.51 -21.44
C GLU A 105 7.39 -11.76 -20.75
N ALA A 106 8.39 -10.91 -21.02
CA ALA A 106 9.70 -10.99 -20.37
C ALA A 106 9.63 -10.75 -18.84
N ILE A 107 8.76 -9.84 -18.39
CA ILE A 107 8.59 -9.51 -16.97
C ILE A 107 7.79 -10.61 -16.26
N THR A 108 6.66 -11.02 -16.83
CA THR A 108 5.75 -12.02 -16.24
C THR A 108 6.34 -13.43 -16.19
N SER A 109 7.23 -13.78 -17.13
CA SER A 109 7.92 -15.08 -17.14
C SER A 109 8.91 -15.27 -15.97
N LYS A 110 9.41 -14.19 -15.37
CA LYS A 110 10.30 -14.22 -14.19
C LYS A 110 9.51 -14.09 -12.89
N ARG A 111 8.51 -14.94 -12.70
CA ARG A 111 7.60 -14.87 -11.56
C ARG A 111 8.19 -15.51 -10.30
N VAL A 112 8.40 -14.73 -9.24
CA VAL A 112 8.71 -15.28 -7.90
C VAL A 112 7.45 -15.19 -7.04
N VAL A 113 6.93 -16.36 -6.62
CA VAL A 113 5.82 -16.44 -5.67
C VAL A 113 6.37 -16.29 -4.26
N THR A 114 6.05 -15.19 -3.58
CA THR A 114 6.47 -14.98 -2.20
C THR A 114 5.47 -15.60 -1.21
N THR A 115 5.93 -15.85 0.02
CA THR A 115 5.14 -16.51 1.09
C THR A 115 4.06 -15.62 1.71
N GLY A 116 3.74 -14.48 1.10
CA GLY A 116 2.64 -13.61 1.52
C GLY A 116 1.28 -14.22 1.22
N CYS A 117 0.32 -14.11 2.16
CA CYS A 117 -1.05 -14.66 2.08
C CYS A 117 -1.98 -13.99 1.02
N GLY A 118 -1.44 -13.66 -0.15
CA GLY A 118 -2.17 -13.07 -1.27
C GLY A 118 -1.11 -12.81 -2.32
N GLN A 119 -1.28 -13.37 -3.52
CA GLN A 119 -0.31 -13.55 -4.61
C GLN A 119 0.79 -12.47 -4.67
N GLY A 120 1.74 -12.52 -3.73
CA GLY A 120 2.83 -11.59 -3.57
C GLY A 120 3.82 -11.93 -4.65
N THR A 121 3.47 -11.54 -5.86
CA THR A 121 4.21 -11.86 -7.05
C THR A 121 5.22 -10.74 -7.20
N MET A 122 6.48 -11.06 -6.98
CA MET A 122 7.58 -10.17 -7.29
C MET A 122 8.13 -10.64 -8.63
N PHE A 123 8.05 -9.80 -9.65
CA PHE A 123 8.68 -10.12 -10.93
C PHE A 123 10.21 -9.89 -10.84
N GLY A 124 10.99 -10.72 -11.54
CA GLY A 124 12.44 -10.80 -11.38
C GLY A 124 13.19 -9.48 -11.60
N GLY A 125 14.23 -9.23 -10.81
CA GLY A 125 15.07 -8.02 -10.86
C GLY A 125 14.85 -7.04 -9.69
N LEU A 126 13.67 -7.06 -9.06
CA LEU A 126 13.32 -6.19 -7.93
C LEU A 126 14.32 -6.21 -6.75
N MET A 127 14.93 -7.38 -6.47
CA MET A 127 15.99 -7.50 -5.46
C MET A 127 17.34 -6.90 -5.88
N GLU A 128 17.69 -6.99 -7.16
CA GLU A 128 18.96 -6.46 -7.68
C GLU A 128 18.90 -4.93 -7.71
N ASP A 129 17.76 -4.38 -8.10
CA ASP A 129 17.55 -2.93 -8.15
C ASP A 129 17.40 -2.29 -6.76
N MET A 130 17.01 -3.08 -5.74
CA MET A 130 17.06 -2.62 -4.35
C MET A 130 18.46 -2.22 -3.91
N ALA A 131 19.52 -2.76 -4.53
CA ALA A 131 20.88 -2.31 -4.25
C ALA A 131 21.13 -0.85 -4.64
N GLN A 132 20.32 -0.29 -5.54
CA GLN A 132 20.44 1.10 -6.01
C GLN A 132 19.61 2.09 -5.19
N ILE A 133 18.62 1.62 -4.43
CA ILE A 133 17.74 2.49 -3.65
C ILE A 133 18.36 2.73 -2.28
N ARG A 134 18.79 3.97 -2.04
CA ARG A 134 19.18 4.46 -0.71
C ARG A 134 18.46 5.76 -0.43
N LEU A 135 17.58 5.76 0.57
CA LEU A 135 16.86 6.94 1.00
C LEU A 135 17.85 7.94 1.63
N PRO A 136 17.74 9.24 1.31
CA PRO A 136 18.64 10.26 1.86
C PRO A 136 18.50 10.32 3.39
N GLU A 137 19.45 10.92 4.10
CA GLU A 137 19.33 11.10 5.57
C GLU A 137 17.97 11.68 5.97
N GLY A 138 17.44 12.58 5.13
CA GLY A 138 16.02 12.87 5.07
C GLY A 138 15.49 13.50 6.35
N PRO A 139 14.16 13.58 6.46
CA PRO A 139 13.54 14.31 7.55
C PRO A 139 13.67 13.67 8.93
N LYS A 140 13.43 14.46 9.98
CA LYS A 140 13.26 13.98 11.36
C LYS A 140 11.79 13.79 11.72
N LEU A 141 11.44 12.79 12.51
CA LEU A 141 10.08 12.56 13.01
C LEU A 141 10.04 12.70 14.53
N HIS A 142 9.22 13.61 15.02
CA HIS A 142 9.04 13.80 16.46
C HIS A 142 8.32 12.60 17.07
N GLN A 143 8.72 12.20 18.28
CA GLN A 143 8.02 11.19 19.07
C GLN A 143 6.54 11.53 19.25
N ALA A 144 6.21 12.81 19.48
CA ALA A 144 4.83 13.29 19.56
C ALA A 144 4.03 13.01 18.28
N ALA A 145 4.65 13.17 17.11
CA ALA A 145 4.02 12.91 15.82
C ALA A 145 3.73 11.41 15.60
N ILE A 146 4.61 10.53 16.09
CA ILE A 146 4.36 9.07 16.08
C ILE A 146 3.14 8.73 16.96
N VAL A 147 3.04 9.34 18.15
CA VAL A 147 1.91 9.12 19.07
C VAL A 147 0.61 9.66 18.46
N ASP A 148 0.64 10.86 17.90
CA ASP A 148 -0.49 11.50 17.21
C ASP A 148 -0.99 10.64 16.05
N LEU A 149 -0.08 10.11 15.22
CA LEU A 149 -0.40 9.18 14.14
C LEU A 149 -1.17 7.95 14.66
N LEU A 150 -0.68 7.31 15.72
CA LEU A 150 -1.31 6.12 16.27
C LEU A 150 -2.68 6.41 16.89
N GLU A 151 -2.85 7.60 17.48
CA GLU A 151 -4.13 8.07 17.97
C GLU A 151 -5.13 8.31 16.82
N GLN A 152 -4.71 8.95 15.73
CA GLN A 152 -5.54 9.13 14.54
C GLN A 152 -5.99 7.79 13.96
N ILE A 153 -5.09 6.81 13.82
CA ILE A 153 -5.45 5.45 13.36
C ILE A 153 -6.45 4.78 14.32
N ARG A 154 -6.24 4.89 15.63
CA ARG A 154 -7.14 4.30 16.63
C ARG A 154 -8.52 4.96 16.58
N ALA A 155 -8.59 6.27 16.38
CA ALA A 155 -9.84 7.02 16.34
C ALA A 155 -10.63 6.81 15.04
N HIS A 156 -9.95 6.59 13.91
CA HIS A 156 -10.58 6.47 12.59
C HIS A 156 -11.62 5.33 12.53
N GLU A 157 -12.81 5.62 12.01
CA GLU A 157 -13.82 4.60 11.71
C GLU A 157 -13.32 3.72 10.57
N THR A 158 -13.33 2.40 10.76
CA THR A 158 -12.66 1.46 9.85
C THR A 158 -13.51 0.23 9.60
N ILE A 159 -13.31 -0.38 8.45
CA ILE A 159 -13.86 -1.69 8.07
C ILE A 159 -13.40 -2.74 9.06
N TYR A 160 -12.15 -2.69 9.53
CA TYR A 160 -11.64 -3.55 10.58
C TYR A 160 -12.47 -3.47 11.88
N LYS A 161 -12.86 -2.26 12.33
CA LYS A 161 -13.72 -2.11 13.51
C LYS A 161 -15.14 -2.65 13.29
N LYS A 162 -15.64 -2.55 12.06
CA LYS A 162 -17.01 -2.99 11.72
C LYS A 162 -17.13 -4.49 11.46
N ALA A 163 -16.17 -5.08 10.74
CA ALA A 163 -16.26 -6.41 10.16
C ALA A 163 -15.02 -7.29 10.40
N GLY A 164 -13.92 -6.74 10.96
CA GLY A 164 -12.67 -7.46 11.13
C GLY A 164 -12.03 -7.88 9.81
N SER A 165 -11.11 -8.85 9.87
CA SER A 165 -10.58 -9.62 8.73
C SER A 165 -10.03 -8.82 7.54
N VAL A 166 -9.56 -7.59 7.76
CA VAL A 166 -8.88 -6.76 6.75
C VAL A 166 -7.57 -6.19 7.28
N HIS A 167 -6.71 -5.78 6.37
CA HIS A 167 -5.52 -4.99 6.63
C HIS A 167 -5.76 -3.52 6.29
N ALA A 168 -5.15 -2.62 7.06
CA ALA A 168 -5.19 -1.19 6.80
C ALA A 168 -3.77 -0.71 6.50
N CYS A 169 -3.64 0.16 5.51
CA CYS A 169 -2.45 0.96 5.25
C CYS A 169 -2.84 2.43 5.20
N ALA A 170 -1.99 3.28 5.75
CA ALA A 170 -2.23 4.70 5.79
C ALA A 170 -0.95 5.48 5.50
N VAL A 171 -1.10 6.62 4.86
CA VAL A 171 -0.01 7.56 4.61
C VAL A 171 -0.33 8.89 5.24
N PHE A 172 0.66 9.41 5.93
CA PHE A 172 0.60 10.67 6.62
C PHE A 172 1.68 11.61 6.10
N GLU A 173 1.38 12.90 6.11
CA GLU A 173 2.35 13.97 5.93
C GLU A 173 2.83 14.46 7.30
N ARG A 174 4.13 14.79 7.41
CA ARG A 174 4.67 15.39 8.64
C ARG A 174 4.17 16.82 8.81
N ALA A 175 3.76 17.17 10.02
CA ALA A 175 3.35 18.52 10.39
C ALA A 175 3.95 18.91 11.75
N GLY A 176 5.29 18.89 11.83
CA GLY A 176 6.03 19.18 13.07
C GLY A 176 5.84 18.07 14.12
N GLU A 177 5.23 18.42 15.25
CA GLU A 177 4.89 17.47 16.33
C GLU A 177 3.59 16.69 16.08
N LYS A 178 2.90 16.98 14.98
CA LYS A 178 1.68 16.29 14.55
C LYS A 178 1.86 15.68 13.16
N VAL A 179 0.86 14.94 12.72
CA VAL A 179 0.77 14.42 11.36
C VAL A 179 -0.59 14.74 10.74
N GLN A 180 -0.63 14.77 9.40
CA GLN A 180 -1.87 14.88 8.65
C GLN A 180 -2.12 13.57 7.90
N LEU A 181 -3.25 12.92 8.15
CA LEU A 181 -3.67 11.75 7.36
C LEU A 181 -3.98 12.19 5.93
N LEU A 182 -3.27 11.61 4.95
CA LEU A 182 -3.53 11.82 3.52
C LEU A 182 -4.48 10.76 2.96
N HIS A 183 -4.16 9.49 3.21
CA HIS A 183 -4.91 8.36 2.69
C HIS A 183 -4.95 7.23 3.73
N LEU A 184 -6.10 6.55 3.84
CA LEU A 184 -6.25 5.30 4.56
C LEU A 184 -7.00 4.33 3.63
N ILE A 185 -6.39 3.18 3.37
CA ILE A 185 -6.97 2.11 2.56
C ILE A 185 -7.03 0.83 3.37
N GLU A 186 -8.17 0.17 3.31
CA GLU A 186 -8.38 -1.16 3.84
C GLU A 186 -8.65 -2.15 2.70
N ASP A 187 -8.05 -3.33 2.81
CA ASP A 187 -8.22 -4.44 1.88
C ASP A 187 -8.02 -5.78 2.61
N VAL A 188 -8.57 -6.86 2.07
CA VAL A 188 -8.32 -8.23 2.57
C VAL A 188 -6.83 -8.60 2.48
N GLY A 189 -6.16 -8.14 1.42
CA GLY A 189 -4.73 -8.31 1.20
C GLY A 189 -3.92 -7.09 1.63
N ARG A 190 -2.95 -7.27 2.54
CA ARG A 190 -2.04 -6.16 2.92
C ARG A 190 -1.25 -5.57 1.74
N HIS A 191 -0.89 -6.40 0.76
CA HIS A 191 -0.12 -5.96 -0.41
C HIS A 191 -0.99 -5.08 -1.30
N ASN A 192 -2.27 -5.44 -1.48
CA ASN A 192 -3.23 -4.61 -2.19
C ASN A 192 -3.41 -3.26 -1.50
N ALA A 193 -3.52 -3.22 -0.17
CA ALA A 193 -3.63 -1.96 0.55
C ALA A 193 -2.41 -1.04 0.32
N VAL A 194 -1.20 -1.59 0.25
CA VAL A 194 0.02 -0.82 -0.11
C VAL A 194 0.01 -0.40 -1.57
N ASP A 195 -0.40 -1.28 -2.47
CA ASP A 195 -0.48 -0.99 -3.90
C ASP A 195 -1.49 0.14 -4.14
N SER A 196 -2.69 0.08 -3.57
CA SER A 196 -3.68 1.17 -3.64
C SER A 196 -3.12 2.51 -3.15
N ILE A 197 -2.39 2.52 -2.03
CA ILE A 197 -1.71 3.74 -1.54
C ILE A 197 -0.68 4.24 -2.57
N SER A 198 0.14 3.33 -3.14
CA SER A 198 1.11 3.68 -4.16
C SER A 198 0.45 4.30 -5.40
N GLY A 199 -0.71 3.78 -5.80
CA GLY A 199 -1.52 4.33 -6.88
C GLY A 199 -2.10 5.70 -6.56
N LEU A 200 -2.66 5.89 -5.36
CA LEU A 200 -3.18 7.19 -4.90
C LEU A 200 -2.10 8.26 -4.86
N MET A 201 -0.91 7.93 -4.33
CA MET A 201 0.24 8.85 -4.36
C MET A 201 0.64 9.22 -5.78
N TRP A 202 0.59 8.27 -6.71
CA TRP A 202 0.97 8.51 -8.10
C TRP A 202 -0.03 9.42 -8.81
N LEU A 203 -1.34 9.24 -8.56
CA LEU A 203 -2.40 10.12 -9.06
C LEU A 203 -2.29 11.53 -8.52
N ALA A 204 -1.91 11.67 -7.25
CA ALA A 204 -1.72 12.97 -6.61
C ALA A 204 -0.39 13.64 -6.97
N ASN A 205 0.44 13.03 -7.83
CA ASN A 205 1.82 13.43 -8.09
C ASN A 205 2.60 13.70 -6.79
N ARG A 206 2.36 12.87 -5.77
CA ARG A 206 2.85 13.07 -4.41
C ARG A 206 4.14 12.29 -4.19
N GLN A 207 5.22 13.03 -3.91
CA GLN A 207 6.50 12.44 -3.51
C GLN A 207 6.45 11.92 -2.07
N GLY A 208 7.20 10.86 -1.79
CA GLY A 208 7.21 10.17 -0.50
C GLY A 208 8.20 10.73 0.53
N ASP A 209 9.08 11.63 0.13
CA ASP A 209 10.20 12.13 0.93
C ASP A 209 9.81 12.77 2.26
N ASP A 210 8.61 13.35 2.34
CA ASP A 210 8.05 13.95 3.57
C ASP A 210 6.96 13.12 4.25
N LEU A 211 6.81 11.85 3.87
CA LEU A 211 5.69 11.03 4.29
C LEU A 211 6.06 9.99 5.34
N ILE A 212 5.03 9.47 5.99
CA ILE A 212 5.08 8.36 6.94
C ILE A 212 4.07 7.32 6.47
N PHE A 213 4.52 6.07 6.32
CA PHE A 213 3.65 4.96 5.96
C PHE A 213 3.38 4.09 7.19
N PHE A 214 2.11 3.83 7.47
CA PHE A 214 1.66 2.94 8.53
C PHE A 214 0.94 1.72 7.94
N THR A 215 1.14 0.54 8.52
CA THR A 215 0.38 -0.67 8.17
C THR A 215 0.02 -1.51 9.38
N THR A 216 -1.13 -2.19 9.31
CA THR A 216 -1.49 -3.22 10.32
C THR A 216 -0.79 -4.56 10.08
N GLY A 217 -0.23 -4.78 8.89
CA GLY A 217 0.46 -6.01 8.49
C GLY A 217 1.93 -6.06 8.95
N ARG A 218 2.55 -7.24 8.85
CA ARG A 218 3.99 -7.43 9.13
C ARG A 218 4.84 -6.70 8.10
N LEU A 219 6.00 -6.17 8.52
CA LEU A 219 6.99 -5.60 7.62
C LEU A 219 7.90 -6.71 7.08
N THR A 220 7.42 -7.39 6.05
CA THR A 220 8.20 -8.35 5.24
C THR A 220 9.11 -7.62 4.27
N SER A 221 9.99 -8.36 3.58
CA SER A 221 10.83 -7.81 2.51
C SER A 221 10.03 -7.04 1.46
N GLU A 222 8.94 -7.61 0.95
CA GLU A 222 8.06 -6.96 -0.04
C GLU A 222 7.50 -5.62 0.45
N MET A 223 7.01 -5.56 1.70
CA MET A 223 6.46 -4.33 2.27
C MET A 223 7.52 -3.24 2.40
N VAL A 224 8.75 -3.62 2.79
CA VAL A 224 9.90 -2.69 2.87
C VAL A 224 10.34 -2.22 1.49
N ILE A 225 10.35 -3.12 0.49
CA ILE A 225 10.69 -2.79 -0.90
C ILE A 225 9.70 -1.74 -1.44
N LYS A 226 8.40 -1.98 -1.31
CA LYS A 226 7.35 -1.03 -1.76
C LYS A 226 7.48 0.31 -1.03
N GLY A 227 7.69 0.30 0.28
CA GLY A 227 7.94 1.53 1.07
C GLY A 227 9.13 2.35 0.55
N ALA A 228 10.26 1.68 0.30
CA ALA A 228 11.46 2.31 -0.23
C ALA A 228 11.29 2.80 -1.67
N GLN A 229 10.58 2.05 -2.53
CA GLN A 229 10.26 2.47 -3.91
C GLN A 229 9.33 3.68 -3.97
N MET A 230 8.43 3.83 -2.99
CA MET A 230 7.62 5.04 -2.85
C MET A 230 8.43 6.24 -2.33
N GLY A 231 9.70 6.05 -1.98
CA GLY A 231 10.56 7.10 -1.44
C GLY A 231 10.24 7.49 0.01
N ILE A 232 9.46 6.67 0.73
CA ILE A 232 8.96 7.02 2.07
C ILE A 232 10.01 6.69 3.13
N PRO A 233 10.49 7.68 3.92
CA PRO A 233 11.55 7.47 4.90
C PRO A 233 11.11 6.71 6.15
N PHE A 234 9.82 6.72 6.51
CA PHE A 234 9.30 6.10 7.73
C PHE A 234 8.27 5.01 7.42
N LEU A 235 8.51 3.79 7.93
CA LEU A 235 7.59 2.66 7.80
C LEU A 235 7.27 2.08 9.19
N LEU A 236 6.02 2.26 9.61
CA LEU A 236 5.50 1.94 10.92
C LEU A 236 4.56 0.74 10.83
N THR A 237 4.63 -0.17 11.79
CA THR A 237 3.66 -1.25 11.94
C THR A 237 3.26 -1.47 13.39
N ARG A 238 2.02 -1.91 13.61
CA ARG A 238 1.59 -2.51 14.90
C ARG A 238 2.02 -3.97 15.06
N SER A 239 2.43 -4.62 13.98
CA SER A 239 2.83 -6.03 13.93
C SER A 239 4.34 -6.19 14.15
N GLY A 240 4.93 -7.28 13.65
CA GLY A 240 6.38 -7.55 13.70
C GLY A 240 7.11 -7.28 12.38
N VAL A 241 8.44 -7.34 12.46
CA VAL A 241 9.38 -7.20 11.34
C VAL A 241 10.03 -8.56 11.06
N THR A 242 10.25 -8.94 9.80
CA THR A 242 11.02 -10.15 9.46
C THR A 242 12.51 -9.83 9.32
N GLN A 243 13.38 -10.82 9.52
CA GLN A 243 14.84 -10.66 9.36
C GLN A 243 15.20 -10.02 8.02
N MET A 244 14.66 -10.57 6.92
CA MET A 244 14.91 -10.03 5.58
C MET A 244 14.35 -8.61 5.37
N GLY A 245 13.20 -8.28 5.98
CA GLY A 245 12.67 -6.91 5.96
C GLY A 245 13.60 -5.92 6.65
N LEU A 246 14.16 -6.30 7.81
CA LEU A 246 15.14 -5.50 8.54
C LEU A 246 16.43 -5.30 7.73
N GLU A 247 16.95 -6.36 7.11
CA GLU A 247 18.15 -6.28 6.26
C GLU A 247 17.96 -5.32 5.09
N LEU A 248 16.80 -5.36 4.44
CA LEU A 248 16.48 -4.44 3.36
C LEU A 248 16.37 -3.00 3.85
N ALA A 249 15.71 -2.75 4.98
CA ALA A 249 15.62 -1.40 5.53
C ALA A 249 16.99 -0.80 5.88
N ARG A 250 17.92 -1.62 6.39
CA ARG A 250 19.30 -1.20 6.63
C ARG A 250 19.99 -0.79 5.33
N LYS A 251 19.84 -1.56 4.26
CA LYS A 251 20.40 -1.26 2.94
C LYS A 251 19.82 0.02 2.36
N THR A 252 18.52 0.22 2.48
CA THR A 252 17.80 1.37 1.90
C THR A 252 17.79 2.60 2.81
N HIS A 253 18.34 2.53 4.02
CA HIS A 253 18.26 3.59 5.03
C HIS A 253 16.79 3.99 5.34
N LEU A 254 15.89 3.01 5.39
CA LEU A 254 14.48 3.20 5.74
C LEU A 254 14.28 3.09 7.25
N THR A 255 13.60 4.05 7.88
CA THR A 255 13.34 4.02 9.31
C THR A 255 12.19 3.07 9.61
N LEU A 256 12.49 1.97 10.31
CA LEU A 256 11.52 0.93 10.67
C LEU A 256 11.08 1.06 12.12
N LEU A 257 9.78 1.17 12.32
CA LEU A 257 9.15 1.11 13.63
C LEU A 257 8.15 -0.05 13.69
N SER A 258 8.18 -0.79 14.78
CA SER A 258 7.34 -1.97 15.02
C SER A 258 6.68 -1.90 16.39
N ARG A 259 5.70 -2.79 16.63
CA ARG A 259 4.91 -2.81 17.87
C ARG A 259 4.31 -1.46 18.24
N CYS A 260 4.00 -0.63 17.24
CA CYS A 260 3.45 0.70 17.44
C CYS A 260 2.03 0.60 18.01
N SER A 261 1.85 0.99 19.28
CA SER A 261 0.57 0.94 19.98
C SER A 261 0.52 1.98 21.09
N GLY A 262 -0.43 2.91 21.00
CA GLY A 262 -0.57 4.01 21.96
C GLY A 262 0.69 4.85 22.02
N LYS A 263 1.38 4.85 23.17
CA LYS A 263 2.65 5.57 23.37
C LYS A 263 3.89 4.68 23.19
N HIS A 264 3.70 3.38 22.94
CA HIS A 264 4.77 2.41 22.81
C HIS A 264 5.10 2.14 21.34
N PHE A 265 6.39 2.03 21.02
CA PHE A 265 6.91 1.61 19.73
C PHE A 265 8.37 1.15 19.90
N GLU A 266 8.85 0.35 18.96
CA GLU A 266 10.22 -0.17 18.91
C GLU A 266 10.86 0.27 17.59
N ILE A 267 12.02 0.91 17.63
CA ILE A 267 12.77 1.31 16.43
C ILE A 267 13.78 0.22 16.07
N TYR A 268 13.66 -0.32 14.86
CA TYR A 268 14.53 -1.39 14.36
C TYR A 268 15.66 -0.89 13.46
N ASN A 269 15.47 0.26 12.80
CA ASN A 269 16.46 0.85 11.89
C ASN A 269 16.34 2.37 11.82
N ALA A 270 17.47 3.04 11.56
CA ALA A 270 17.61 4.49 11.44
C ALA A 270 16.96 5.31 12.59
N PRO A 271 17.29 4.99 13.86
CA PRO A 271 16.76 5.69 15.04
C PRO A 271 17.14 7.16 15.10
N GLU A 272 18.25 7.56 14.46
CA GLU A 272 18.67 8.94 14.36
C GLU A 272 17.64 9.84 13.66
N ARG A 273 16.68 9.30 12.90
CA ARG A 273 15.57 10.10 12.36
C ARG A 273 14.49 10.42 13.39
N VAL A 274 14.46 9.77 14.55
CA VAL A 274 13.44 10.02 15.58
C VAL A 274 13.93 11.05 16.58
N VAL A 275 13.16 12.11 16.78
CA VAL A 275 13.43 13.15 17.79
C VAL A 275 12.60 12.84 19.03
N PHE A 276 13.28 12.40 20.08
CA PHE A 276 12.67 12.11 21.37
C PHE A 276 12.35 13.40 22.11
N GLN A 277 11.21 13.43 22.82
CA GLN A 277 10.95 14.50 23.77
C GLN A 277 11.96 14.38 24.91
N THR A 278 12.65 15.48 25.20
CA THR A 278 13.51 15.55 26.38
C THR A 278 12.62 15.86 27.57
N SER A 279 12.76 15.08 28.64
CA SER A 279 12.08 15.30 29.92
C SER A 279 12.46 16.64 30.55
#